data_AF-A0A3N5PXX0-F1
#
_entry.id   AF-A0A3N5PXX0-F1
#
_cell.length_a   1.000
_cell.length_b   1.000
_cell.length_c   1.000
_cell.angle_alpha   90.00
_cell.angle_beta   90.00
_cell.angle_gamma   90.00
#
_symmetry.space_group_name_H-M   'P 1'
#
loop_
_entity.id
_entity.type
_entity.pdbx_description
1 polymer ?
#
loop_
_entity_poly.entity_id
_entity_poly.type
_entity_poly.pdbx_seq_one_letter_code
_entity_poly.pdbx_strand_id
1 'polypeptide(L)'
;PPFVLSGRFPIKFEGLNKVGLRRRGFSEEDIAIIKKTYYTIYNSGFNVSQAIAKVEAEFGTIAVAQEIIKFVKASKRGIIGK
;
A
#
# COMPACT_ATOMS: atom_id res chain seq x y z
N PRO A 1 -6.61 -0.05 3.77
CA PRO A 1 -5.42 0.80 3.49
C PRO A 1 -5.72 1.77 2.33
N PRO A 2 -5.01 2.91 2.18
CA PRO A 2 -5.27 3.86 1.11
C PRO A 2 -4.97 3.26 -0.27
N PHE A 3 -5.65 3.72 -1.32
CA PHE A 3 -5.44 3.29 -2.73
C PHE A 3 -5.79 1.83 -3.07
N VAL A 4 -6.21 1.01 -2.10
CA VAL A 4 -6.52 -0.41 -2.33
C VAL A 4 -8.01 -0.66 -2.57
N LEU A 5 -8.31 -1.80 -3.17
CA LEU A 5 -9.64 -2.40 -3.18
C LEU A 5 -9.72 -3.42 -2.03
N SER A 6 -10.89 -3.49 -1.41
CA SER A 6 -11.17 -4.46 -0.35
C SER A 6 -12.49 -5.15 -0.67
N GLY A 7 -12.53 -6.47 -0.54
CA GLY A 7 -13.68 -7.28 -0.90
C GLY A 7 -13.65 -8.66 -0.27
N ARG A 8 -14.61 -9.51 -0.66
CA ARG A 8 -14.86 -10.85 -0.10
C ARG A 8 -15.39 -10.85 1.33
N PHE A 9 -15.77 -12.04 1.78
CA PHE A 9 -16.19 -12.33 3.15
C PHE A 9 -15.40 -13.55 3.67
N PRO A 10 -14.51 -13.40 4.67
CA PRO A 10 -14.12 -12.15 5.35
C PRO A 10 -13.39 -11.16 4.44
N ILE A 11 -13.38 -9.88 4.82
CA ILE A 11 -12.78 -8.80 4.04
C ILE A 11 -11.27 -9.02 3.85
N LYS A 12 -10.84 -8.97 2.58
CA LYS A 12 -9.46 -9.17 2.13
C LYS A 12 -9.02 -8.08 1.17
N PHE A 13 -7.70 -7.96 1.04
CA PHE A 13 -7.05 -7.11 0.05
C PHE A 13 -7.23 -7.68 -1.37
N GLU A 14 -7.82 -6.90 -2.28
CA GLU A 14 -8.08 -7.29 -3.68
C GLU A 14 -7.22 -6.53 -4.70
N GLY A 15 -6.12 -5.91 -4.26
CA GLY A 15 -5.24 -5.14 -5.15
C GLY A 15 -5.49 -3.63 -5.09
N LEU A 16 -5.05 -2.92 -6.13
CA LEU A 16 -5.16 -1.45 -6.20
C LEU A 16 -6.43 -0.96 -6.88
N ASN A 17 -6.96 0.16 -6.41
CA ASN A 17 -8.03 0.90 -7.10
C ASN A 17 -7.48 1.69 -8.30
N LYS A 18 -6.99 0.97 -9.32
CA LYS A 18 -6.37 1.57 -10.52
C LYS A 18 -7.30 2.55 -11.23
N VAL A 19 -8.61 2.25 -11.29
CA VAL A 19 -9.62 3.12 -11.92
C VAL A 19 -9.72 4.46 -11.17
N GLY A 20 -9.83 4.41 -9.85
CA GLY A 20 -9.89 5.61 -9.02
C GLY A 20 -8.61 6.44 -9.08
N LEU A 21 -7.44 5.79 -9.09
CA LEU A 21 -6.14 6.46 -9.21
C LEU A 21 -6.02 7.19 -10.57
N ARG A 22 -6.32 6.51 -11.67
CA ARG A 22 -6.28 7.13 -13.02
C ARG A 22 -7.24 8.31 -13.15
N ARG A 23 -8.48 8.18 -12.65
CA ARG A 23 -9.47 9.27 -12.67
C ARG A 23 -9.05 10.49 -11.85
N ARG A 24 -8.20 10.31 -10.83
CA ARG A 24 -7.67 11.39 -9.98
C ARG A 24 -6.36 11.97 -10.49
N GLY A 25 -5.87 11.54 -11.65
CA GLY A 25 -4.66 12.09 -12.27
C GLY A 25 -3.35 11.62 -11.64
N PHE A 26 -3.33 10.50 -10.92
CA PHE A 26 -2.07 9.90 -10.46
C PHE A 26 -1.22 9.49 -11.66
N SER A 27 0.07 9.81 -11.61
CA SER A 27 1.00 9.45 -12.68
C SER A 27 1.22 7.93 -12.73
N GLU A 28 1.74 7.43 -13.85
CA GLU A 28 2.04 6.00 -13.96
C GLU A 28 3.15 5.58 -13.00
N GLU A 29 4.11 6.48 -12.74
CA GLU A 29 5.19 6.31 -11.77
C GLU A 29 4.62 6.17 -10.35
N ASP A 30 3.70 7.06 -9.96
CA ASP A 30 3.04 6.99 -8.64
C ASP A 30 2.27 5.68 -8.48
N ILE A 31 1.50 5.27 -9.49
CA ILE A 31 0.76 4.01 -9.47
C ILE A 31 1.73 2.83 -9.36
N ALA A 32 2.87 2.88 -10.05
CA ALA A 32 3.91 1.84 -9.96
C ALA A 32 4.54 1.78 -8.55
N ILE A 33 4.79 2.92 -7.91
CA ILE A 33 5.32 3.00 -6.55
C ILE A 33 4.30 2.46 -5.53
N ILE A 34 3.03 2.84 -5.65
CA ILE A 34 1.93 2.30 -4.83
C ILE A 34 1.86 0.78 -4.98
N LYS A 35 1.98 0.27 -6.23
CA LYS A 35 1.98 -1.17 -6.50
C LYS A 35 3.15 -1.88 -5.85
N LYS A 36 4.37 -1.35 -5.99
CA LYS A 36 5.58 -1.92 -5.35
C LYS A 36 5.44 -1.91 -3.83
N THR A 37 4.98 -0.81 -3.26
CA THR A 37 4.75 -0.68 -1.81
C THR A 37 3.82 -1.77 -1.28
N TYR A 38 2.64 -1.96 -1.89
CA TYR A 38 1.71 -2.99 -1.45
C TYR A 38 2.17 -4.41 -1.75
N TYR A 39 2.96 -4.61 -2.82
CA TYR A 39 3.61 -5.89 -3.06
C TYR A 39 4.64 -6.23 -1.96
N THR A 40 5.41 -5.24 -1.50
CA THR A 40 6.33 -5.42 -0.37
C THR A 40 5.59 -5.78 0.91
N ILE A 41 4.45 -5.15 1.18
CA ILE A 41 3.64 -5.39 2.38
C ILE A 41 2.95 -6.76 2.38
N TYR A 42 2.36 -7.18 1.25
CA TYR A 42 1.50 -8.38 1.22
C TYR A 42 2.14 -9.62 0.62
N ASN A 43 3.23 -9.48 -0.14
CA ASN A 43 3.71 -10.53 -1.04
C ASN A 43 5.21 -10.85 -0.89
N SER A 44 5.96 -10.12 -0.08
CA SER A 44 7.42 -10.30 0.04
C SER A 44 7.86 -11.18 1.21
N GLY A 45 6.93 -11.87 1.88
CA GLY A 45 7.24 -12.75 3.02
C GLY A 45 7.68 -12.02 4.30
N PHE A 46 7.76 -10.68 4.26
CA PHE A 46 8.05 -9.86 5.42
C PHE A 46 6.83 -9.70 6.32
N ASN A 47 7.07 -9.56 7.63
CA ASN A 47 6.05 -8.99 8.50
C ASN A 47 5.86 -7.49 8.21
N VAL A 48 4.78 -6.90 8.73
CA VAL A 48 4.41 -5.51 8.43
C VAL A 48 5.53 -4.53 8.79
N SER A 49 6.16 -4.68 9.96
CA SER A 49 7.23 -3.78 10.40
C SER A 49 8.46 -3.84 9.49
N GLN A 50 8.88 -5.05 9.08
CA GLN A 50 9.97 -5.27 8.13
C GLN A 50 9.64 -4.70 6.75
N ALA A 51 8.41 -4.94 6.26
CA ALA A 51 7.97 -4.42 4.98
C ALA A 51 7.97 -2.89 4.96
N ILE A 52 7.50 -2.26 6.04
CA ILE A 52 7.49 -0.81 6.18
C ILE A 52 8.90 -0.24 6.20
N ALA A 53 9.83 -0.84 6.96
CA ALA A 53 11.23 -0.40 6.97
C ALA A 53 11.87 -0.49 5.57
N LYS A 54 11.55 -1.55 4.81
CA LYS A 54 12.04 -1.71 3.43
C LYS A 54 11.46 -0.66 2.49
N VAL A 55 10.14 -0.42 2.55
CA VAL A 55 9.49 0.63 1.74
C VAL A 55 10.03 2.01 2.10
N GLU A 56 10.29 2.28 3.37
CA GLU A 56 10.85 3.54 3.84
C GLU A 56 12.29 3.75 3.31
N ALA A 57 13.09 2.69 3.23
CA ALA A 57 14.43 2.76 2.62
C ALA A 57 14.39 2.95 1.08
N GLU A 58 13.45 2.31 0.37
CA GLU A 58 13.38 2.37 -1.10
C GLU A 58 12.63 3.60 -1.63
N PHE A 59 11.54 4.01 -0.97
CA PHE A 59 10.58 5.00 -1.47
C PHE A 59 10.23 6.08 -0.43
N GLY A 60 10.97 6.18 0.69
CA GLY A 60 10.64 7.08 1.79
C GLY A 60 10.60 8.57 1.43
N THR A 61 11.18 8.99 0.31
CA THR A 61 11.12 10.40 -0.15
C THR A 61 9.87 10.69 -1.00
N ILE A 62 9.10 9.67 -1.37
CA ILE A 62 7.98 9.80 -2.30
C ILE A 62 6.67 9.95 -1.52
N ALA A 63 5.90 10.99 -1.85
CA ALA A 63 4.67 11.36 -1.15
C ALA A 63 3.66 10.20 -1.06
N VAL A 64 3.40 9.49 -2.17
CA VAL A 64 2.42 8.39 -2.19
C VAL A 64 2.84 7.20 -1.31
N ALA A 65 4.14 6.92 -1.21
CA ALA A 65 4.64 5.87 -0.33
C ALA A 65 4.59 6.29 1.15
N GLN A 66 4.94 7.56 1.44
CA GLN A 66 4.83 8.15 2.77
C GLN A 66 3.40 8.13 3.32
N GLU A 67 2.40 8.40 2.47
CA GLU A 67 0.99 8.30 2.87
C GLU A 67 0.63 6.88 3.32
N ILE A 68 1.07 5.87 2.57
CA ILE A 68 0.85 4.46 2.92
C ILE A 68 1.57 4.11 4.22
N ILE A 69 2.86 4.47 4.35
CA ILE A 69 3.66 4.20 5.55
C ILE A 69 3.01 4.82 6.79
N LYS A 70 2.61 6.09 6.70
CA LYS A 70 1.96 6.82 7.79
C LYS A 70 0.65 6.16 8.19
N PHE A 71 -0.18 5.75 7.22
CA PHE A 71 -1.44 5.05 7.50
C PHE A 71 -1.20 3.72 8.24
N VAL A 72 -0.24 2.92 7.76
CA VAL A 72 0.05 1.61 8.35
C VAL A 72 0.62 1.77 9.76
N LYS A 73 1.58 2.68 9.96
CA LYS A 73 2.16 2.98 11.29
C LYS A 73 1.13 3.51 12.28
N ALA A 74 0.16 4.32 11.82
CA ALA A 74 -0.89 4.88 12.67
C ALA A 74 -2.02 3.89 13.01
N SER A 75 -2.09 2.73 12.33
CA SER A 75 -3.20 1.79 12.54
C SER A 75 -3.06 0.98 13.82
N LYS A 76 -3.94 1.24 14.80
CA LYS A 76 -4.02 0.47 16.05
C LYS A 76 -4.50 -0.97 15.87
N ARG A 77 -5.30 -1.23 14.82
CA ARG A 77 -5.88 -2.56 14.52
C ARG A 77 -5.08 -3.33 13.47
N GLY A 78 -3.98 -2.76 12.97
CA GLY A 78 -3.27 -3.28 11.81
C GLY A 78 -4.02 -3.04 10.50
N ILE A 79 -3.68 -3.82 9.47
CA ILE A 79 -4.27 -3.72 8.13
C ILE A 79 -5.00 -5.00 7.78
N ILE A 80 -5.96 -4.91 6.86
CA ILE A 80 -6.67 -6.08 6.34
C ILE A 80 -5.68 -7.09 5.75
N GLY A 81 -5.96 -8.38 5.94
CA GLY A 81 -5.15 -9.47 5.40
C GLY A 81 -5.37 -9.68 3.89
N LYS A 82 -4.54 -10.55 3.32
CA LYS A 82 -4.73 -11.08 1.97
C LYS A 82 -5.54 -12.38 2.01
#